data_AF-A0A0R1F3A4-F1
#
_entry.id   AF-A0A0R1F3A4-F1
#
_cell.length_a   1.000
_cell.length_b   1.000
_cell.length_c   1.000
_cell.angle_alpha   90.00
_cell.angle_beta   90.00
_cell.angle_gamma   90.00
#
_symmetry.space_group_name_H-M   'P 1'
#
loop_
_entity.id
_entity.type
_entity.pdbx_description
1 polymer ?
#
loop_
_entity_poly.entity_id
_entity_poly.type
_entity_poly.pdbx_seq_one_letter_code
_entity_poly.pdbx_strand_id
1 'polypeptide(L)' 'MIHLGIDTVELNGEGFETFIQEGDVVSPETKLVNMDLNVLNKKDKITDVIVIFTNLEQRKLSYTEGEVTQGINVGQID' A
#
# COMPACT_ATOMS: atom_id res chain seq x y z
N MET A 1 -7.19 -3.57 1.10
CA MET A 1 -5.95 -3.93 1.81
C MET A 1 -4.77 -3.40 1.01
N ILE A 2 -3.85 -2.71 1.67
CA ILE A 2 -2.57 -2.29 1.06
C ILE A 2 -1.49 -3.11 1.76
N HIS A 3 -0.71 -3.88 1.00
CA HIS A 3 0.42 -4.67 1.48
C HIS A 3 1.71 -4.02 1.00
N LEU A 4 2.63 -3.72 1.92
CA LEU A 4 3.84 -2.94 1.65
C LEU A 4 5.06 -3.84 1.60
N GLY A 5 5.56 -4.10 0.40
CA GLY A 5 6.65 -5.05 0.15
C GLY A 5 6.23 -6.52 0.28
N ILE A 6 7.17 -7.44 0.08
CA ILE A 6 6.98 -8.88 0.26
C ILE A 6 7.88 -9.38 1.39
N ASP A 7 7.35 -10.29 2.22
CA ASP A 7 8.03 -10.85 3.39
C ASP A 7 8.60 -9.79 4.36
N THR A 8 7.93 -8.63 4.44
CA THR A 8 8.31 -7.50 5.29
C THR A 8 7.93 -7.68 6.75
N VAL A 9 7.09 -8.69 7.07
CA VAL A 9 6.75 -9.06 8.46
C VAL A 9 7.99 -9.39 9.29
N GLU A 10 9.01 -10.00 8.66
CA GLU A 10 10.29 -10.34 9.32
C GLU A 10 11.05 -9.12 9.84
N LEU A 11 10.74 -7.91 9.36
CA LEU A 11 11.34 -6.67 9.81
C LEU A 11 10.81 -6.19 11.17
N ASN A 12 9.74 -6.82 11.71
CA ASN A 12 9.14 -6.46 12.99
C ASN A 12 8.87 -4.94 13.15
N GLY A 13 8.48 -4.27 12.05
CA GLY A 13 8.22 -2.83 12.01
C GLY A 13 9.43 -1.94 11.70
N GLU A 14 10.65 -2.49 11.60
CA GLU A 14 11.82 -1.71 11.16
C GLU A 14 11.60 -1.16 9.74
N GLY A 15 11.82 0.15 9.57
CA GLY A 15 11.59 0.85 8.30
C GLY A 15 10.15 1.29 8.07
N PHE A 16 9.25 1.09 9.04
CA PHE A 16 7.86 1.54 8.96
C PHE A 16 7.49 2.47 10.13
N GLU A 17 6.78 3.55 9.82
CA GLU A 17 6.20 4.46 10.80
C GLU A 17 4.73 4.68 10.44
N THR A 18 3.81 4.26 11.31
CA THR A 18 2.35 4.38 11.10
C THR A 18 1.82 5.69 11.70
N PHE A 19 0.96 6.39 10.97
CA PHE A 19 0.35 7.66 11.40
C PHE A 19 -1.14 7.53 11.74
N ILE A 20 -1.68 6.32 11.64
CA ILE A 20 -3.07 5.98 11.92
C ILE A 20 -3.13 4.80 12.89
N GLN A 21 -4.29 4.60 13.48
CA GLN A 21 -4.61 3.45 14.31
C GLN A 21 -5.90 2.77 13.84
N GLU A 22 -6.16 1.56 14.35
CA GLU A 22 -7.38 0.84 14.04
C GLU A 22 -8.61 1.64 14.49
N GLY A 23 -9.63 1.69 13.62
CA GLY A 23 -10.87 2.43 13.85
C GLY A 23 -10.85 3.89 13.38
N ASP A 24 -9.70 4.43 12.98
CA ASP A 24 -9.63 5.78 12.40
C ASP A 24 -10.39 5.86 11.08
N VAL A 25 -11.09 6.98 10.86
CA VAL A 25 -11.70 7.33 9.58
C VAL A 25 -10.68 8.11 8.75
N VAL A 26 -10.39 7.63 7.54
CA VAL A 26 -9.36 8.20 6.66
C VAL A 26 -9.96 8.73 5.35
N SER A 27 -9.27 9.67 4.72
CA SER A 27 -9.57 10.22 3.39
C SER A 27 -8.44 9.93 2.39
N PRO A 28 -8.62 10.16 1.07
CA PRO A 28 -7.56 10.01 0.07
C PRO A 28 -6.29 10.84 0.33
N GLU A 29 -6.38 11.90 1.13
CA GLU A 29 -5.29 12.80 1.50
C GLU A 29 -4.60 12.38 2.81
N THR A 30 -5.15 11.39 3.52
CA THR A 30 -4.63 10.96 4.82
C THR A 30 -3.35 10.14 4.63
N LYS A 31 -2.26 10.59 5.26
CA LYS A 31 -1.01 9.83 5.31
C LYS A 31 -1.19 8.64 6.25
N LEU A 32 -1.02 7.42 5.74
CA LEU A 32 -1.22 6.19 6.53
C LEU A 32 0.07 5.73 7.20
N VAL A 33 1.15 5.66 6.42
CA VAL A 33 2.41 5.04 6.81
C VAL A 33 3.57 5.63 6.02
N ASN A 34 4.74 5.69 6.63
CA ASN A 34 6.01 5.97 5.97
C ASN A 34 6.81 4.68 5.89
N MET A 35 7.31 4.34 4.69
CA MET A 35 8.10 3.16 4.40
C MET A 35 9.48 3.60 3.91
N ASP A 36 10.52 3.29 4.69
CA ASP A 36 11.90 3.62 4.32
C ASP A 36 12.46 2.56 3.35
N LEU A 37 12.38 2.88 2.06
CA LEU A 37 12.88 2.00 0.99
C LEU A 37 14.39 1.69 1.14
N ASN A 38 15.19 2.56 1.76
CA ASN A 38 16.62 2.28 1.96
C ASN A 38 16.83 1.19 3.01
N VAL A 39 16.01 1.18 4.07
CA VAL A 39 16.07 0.12 5.09
C VAL A 39 15.67 -1.20 4.48
N LEU A 40 14.59 -1.24 3.69
CA LEU A 40 14.11 -2.47 3.06
C LEU A 40 15.11 -3.01 2.04
N ASN A 41 15.69 -2.15 1.20
CA ASN A 41 16.73 -2.54 0.24
C ASN A 41 17.97 -3.10 0.94
N LYS A 42 18.38 -2.53 2.08
CA LYS A 42 19.52 -3.05 2.88
C LYS A 42 19.25 -4.42 3.53
N LYS A 43 17.98 -4.82 3.61
CA LYS A 43 17.51 -6.08 4.21
C LYS A 43 17.03 -7.06 3.14
N ASP A 44 17.34 -6.80 1.87
CA ASP A 44 16.96 -7.60 0.71
C ASP A 44 15.45 -7.88 0.61
N LYS A 45 14.62 -6.88 0.98
CA LYS A 45 13.17 -6.96 0.88
C LYS A 45 12.66 -6.38 -0.43
N ILE A 46 11.72 -7.10 -1.05
CA ILE A 46 11.00 -6.64 -2.24
C ILE A 46 10.10 -5.48 -1.82
N THR A 47 10.13 -4.38 -2.57
CA THR A 47 9.42 -3.13 -2.23
C THR A 47 8.11 -2.92 -2.97
N ASP A 48 7.69 -3.87 -3.82
CA ASP A 48 6.41 -3.84 -4.52
C ASP A 48 5.24 -3.67 -3.54
N VAL A 49 4.33 -2.76 -3.87
CA VAL A 49 3.13 -2.49 -3.07
C VAL A 49 1.94 -3.15 -3.73
N ILE A 50 1.24 -4.01 -2.99
CA ILE A 50 0.05 -4.72 -3.48
C ILE A 50 -1.20 -4.04 -2.94
N VAL A 51 -2.10 -3.64 -3.84
CA VAL A 51 -3.43 -3.15 -3.49
C VAL A 51 -4.47 -4.22 -3.81
N ILE A 52 -5.14 -4.72 -2.77
CA ILE A 52 -6.10 -5.82 -2.86
C ILE A 52 -7.47 -5.34 -2.38
N PHE A 53 -8.49 -5.56 -3.20
CA PHE A 53 -9.88 -5.41 -2.80
C PHE A 53 -10.39 -6.77 -2.29
N THR A 54 -10.50 -6.91 -0.97
CA THR A 54 -10.83 -8.20 -0.33
C THR A 54 -12.29 -8.61 -0.54
N ASN A 55 -13.17 -7.65 -0.85
CA ASN A 55 -14.62 -7.86 -0.96
C ASN A 55 -15.10 -7.49 -2.39
N LEU A 56 -14.45 -8.04 -3.42
CA LEU A 56 -14.75 -7.70 -4.81
C LEU A 56 -16.00 -8.41 -5.37
N GLU A 57 -16.47 -9.49 -4.74
CA GLU A 57 -17.63 -10.30 -5.18
C GLU A 57 -17.75 -10.44 -6.71
N GLN A 58 -18.88 -10.04 -7.31
CA GLN A 58 -19.13 -10.09 -8.76
C GLN A 58 -18.71 -8.81 -9.49
N ARG A 59 -18.08 -7.87 -8.79
CA ARG A 59 -17.69 -6.57 -9.34
C ARG A 59 -16.40 -6.70 -10.14
N LYS A 60 -16.25 -5.85 -11.15
CA LYS A 60 -15.10 -5.88 -12.05
C LYS A 60 -14.15 -4.75 -11.71
N LEU A 61 -12.87 -5.08 -11.59
CA LEU A 61 -11.80 -4.11 -11.46
C LEU A 61 -11.26 -3.78 -12.85
N SER A 62 -11.27 -2.50 -13.20
CA SER A 62 -10.58 -1.96 -14.38
C SER A 62 -9.49 -1.00 -13.91
N TYR A 63 -8.30 -1.07 -14.48
CA TYR A 63 -7.17 -0.23 -14.07
C TYR A 63 -6.30 0.18 -15.27
N THR A 64 -5.50 1.21 -15.06
CA THR A 64 -4.53 1.72 -16.04
C THR A 64 -3.11 1.37 -15.61
N GLU A 65 -2.28 0.98 -16.57
CA GLU A 65 -0.86 0.74 -16.36
C GLU A 65 -0.03 1.99 -16.71
N GLY A 66 1.12 2.15 -16.06
CA GLY A 66 2.06 3.24 -16.30
C GLY A 66 2.62 3.85 -15.02
N GLU A 67 3.41 4.90 -15.18
CA GLU A 67 3.92 5.67 -14.05
C GLU A 67 2.80 6.54 -13.46
N VAL A 68 2.71 6.57 -12.13
CA VAL A 68 1.68 7.32 -11.40
C VAL A 68 2.31 8.08 -10.24
N THR A 69 1.70 9.20 -9.88
CA THR A 69 2.03 9.96 -8.67
C THR A 69 0.84 9.98 -7.72
N GLN A 70 1.07 10.41 -6.48
CA GLN A 70 0.02 10.51 -5.48
C GLN A 70 -1.17 11.35 -5.98
N GLY A 71 -2.38 10.87 -5.71
CA GLY A 71 -3.63 11.54 -6.09
C GLY A 71 -4.15 11.22 -7.49
N ILE A 72 -3.38 10.52 -8.33
CA ILE A 72 -3.85 10.08 -9.65
C ILE A 72 -4.82 8.90 -9.51
N ASN A 73 -5.95 8.96 -10.21
CA ASN A 73 -6.85 7.83 -10.33
C ASN A 73 -6.20 6.75 -11.22
N VAL A 74 -6.09 5.53 -10.70
CA VAL A 74 -5.43 4.40 -11.36
C VAL A 74 -6.40 3.28 -11.78
N GLY A 75 -7.69 3.45 -11.52
CA GLY A 75 -8.70 2.43 -11.79
C GLY A 75 -10.03 2.67 -11.10
N GLN A 76 -10.96 1.78 -11.41
CA GLN A 76 -12.34 1.79 -10.91
C GLN A 76 -12.82 0.37 -10.66
N ILE A 77 -13.82 0.26 -9.77
CA ILE A 77 -14.58 -0.97 -9.57
C ILE A 77 -16.02 -0.67 -9.95
N ASP A 78 -16.57 -1.48 -10.85
CA ASP A 78 -17.95 -1.40 -11.31
C ASP A 78 -18.97 -1.85 -10.25
#